data_AF-C4WWR9-F1
#
_entry.id   AF-C4WWR9-F1
#
_cell.length_a   1.000
_cell.length_b   1.000
_cell.length_c   1.000
_cell.angle_alpha   90.00
_cell.angle_beta   90.00
_cell.angle_gamma   90.00
#
_symmetry.space_group_name_H-M   'P 1'
#
loop_
_entity.id
_entity.type
_entity.pdbx_description
1 polymer ?
#
loop_
_entity_poly.entity_id
_entity_poly.type
_entity_poly.pdbx_seq_one_letter_code
_entity_poly.pdbx_strand_id
1 'polypeptide(L)'
;MCEGFFKPDMVDYLSNHVFSNALNWKIRGPLNKRKYKYLDSKDLPESILSVVNLLKTERMFQFFQDCTGLRFIAVNIEVQRWHGGHYMVSGGNDGLDGYNILSVYLFFSQCFGTMSNSNKDDLHYVFEVKNTLTPKFACKPQHNTIFMVNRDSNMDSYVKYCKVVDGHAWTVVVANYVIHKDFDCRPLLFRFDQQ
;
A
#
# COMPACT_ATOMS: atom_id res chain seq x y z
N MET A 1 8.31 9.15 -5.91
CA MET A 1 8.82 8.59 -4.63
C MET A 1 9.60 9.70 -3.95
N CYS A 2 9.34 9.97 -2.67
CA CYS A 2 10.00 11.04 -1.93
C CYS A 2 10.60 10.46 -0.64
N GLU A 3 11.92 10.50 -0.55
CA GLU A 3 12.70 10.05 0.61
C GLU A 3 12.70 11.15 1.69
N GLY A 4 12.88 10.77 2.96
CA GLY A 4 12.92 11.73 4.07
C GLY A 4 11.56 12.35 4.40
N PHE A 5 10.47 11.62 4.17
CA PHE A 5 9.11 12.18 4.29
C PHE A 5 8.79 12.67 5.70
N PHE A 6 9.10 11.85 6.71
CA PHE A 6 9.00 12.24 8.11
C PHE A 6 10.29 12.87 8.60
N LYS A 7 10.16 13.85 9.50
CA LYS A 7 11.30 14.42 10.24
C LYS A 7 11.98 13.32 11.08
N PRO A 8 13.29 13.39 11.32
CA PRO A 8 14.03 12.39 12.10
C PRO A 8 13.37 12.02 13.43
N ASP A 9 12.95 13.01 14.24
CA ASP A 9 12.31 12.77 15.54
C ASP A 9 11.05 11.91 15.44
N MET A 10 10.27 12.08 14.36
CA MET A 10 9.06 11.30 14.12
C MET A 10 9.41 9.88 13.67
N VAL A 11 10.47 9.73 12.87
CA VAL A 11 10.98 8.41 12.45
C VAL A 11 11.46 7.62 13.66
N ASP A 12 12.19 8.25 14.58
CA ASP A 12 12.67 7.59 15.80
C ASP A 12 11.51 7.15 16.70
N TYR A 13 10.52 8.03 16.89
CA TYR A 13 9.31 7.73 17.63
C TYR A 13 8.52 6.53 17.05
N LEU A 14 8.42 6.46 15.71
CA LEU A 14 7.74 5.36 15.02
C LEU A 14 8.54 4.07 15.04
N SER A 15 9.84 4.15 14.81
CA SER A 15 10.74 2.99 14.65
C SER A 15 10.72 2.09 15.89
N ASN A 16 10.68 2.68 17.08
CA ASN A 16 10.58 1.94 18.35
C ASN A 16 9.37 0.99 18.41
N HIS A 17 8.25 1.38 17.82
CA HIS A 17 7.02 0.57 17.83
C HIS A 17 6.93 -0.32 16.59
N VAL A 18 7.23 0.24 15.41
CA VAL A 18 7.09 -0.43 14.11
C VAL A 18 7.98 -1.67 14.01
N PHE A 19 9.19 -1.62 14.59
CA PHE A 19 10.12 -2.74 14.58
C PHE A 19 10.05 -3.62 15.83
N SER A 20 9.17 -3.28 16.78
CA SER A 20 8.97 -4.10 17.97
C SER A 20 8.37 -5.47 17.63
N ASN A 21 8.80 -6.48 18.38
CA ASN A 21 8.20 -7.82 18.35
C ASN A 21 6.95 -7.94 19.24
N ALA A 22 6.60 -6.89 19.99
CA ALA A 22 5.46 -6.89 20.90
C ALA A 22 4.10 -6.70 20.20
N LEU A 23 4.09 -6.35 18.92
CA LEU A 23 2.85 -6.11 18.18
C LEU A 23 2.17 -7.43 17.77
N ASN A 24 0.85 -7.50 17.98
CA ASN A 24 0.06 -8.68 17.65
C ASN A 24 -0.27 -8.75 16.15
N TRP A 25 0.70 -9.20 15.36
CA TRP A 25 0.53 -9.35 13.91
C TRP A 25 -0.36 -10.54 13.56
N LYS A 26 -1.41 -10.30 12.76
CA LYS A 26 -2.28 -11.34 12.20
C LYS A 26 -1.84 -11.67 10.77
N ILE A 27 -2.09 -12.89 10.30
CA ILE A 27 -1.80 -13.29 8.91
C ILE A 27 -2.98 -12.94 8.01
N ARG A 28 -2.71 -12.24 6.91
CA ARG A 28 -3.67 -11.98 5.83
C ARG A 28 -3.63 -13.13 4.82
N GLY A 29 -4.79 -13.69 4.53
CA GLY A 29 -5.00 -14.71 3.49
C GLY A 29 -6.07 -14.27 2.47
N PRO A 30 -6.63 -15.21 1.68
CA PRO A 30 -6.28 -16.64 1.63
C PRO A 30 -4.95 -16.90 0.90
N LEU A 31 -4.29 -18.03 1.19
CA LEU A 31 -2.93 -18.34 0.74
C LEU A 31 -2.78 -18.41 -0.79
N ASN A 32 -3.80 -18.80 -1.53
CA ASN A 32 -3.75 -18.77 -3.00
C ASN A 32 -3.65 -17.35 -3.58
N LYS A 33 -3.94 -16.31 -2.79
CA LYS A 33 -3.88 -14.90 -3.19
C LYS A 33 -2.75 -14.13 -2.52
N ARG A 34 -2.56 -14.33 -1.21
CA ARG A 34 -1.65 -13.53 -0.40
C ARG A 34 -1.27 -14.23 0.90
N LYS A 35 -0.09 -13.86 1.38
CA LYS A 35 0.39 -14.21 2.71
C LYS A 35 1.29 -13.07 3.19
N TYR A 36 0.79 -12.27 4.13
CA TYR A 36 1.59 -11.26 4.81
C TYR A 36 1.03 -10.99 6.21
N LYS A 37 1.75 -10.23 7.03
CA LYS A 37 1.29 -9.83 8.37
C LYS A 37 0.58 -8.48 8.31
N TYR A 38 -0.52 -8.33 9.04
CA TYR A 38 -1.21 -7.04 9.18
C TYR A 38 -1.59 -6.79 10.65
N LEU A 39 -1.82 -5.53 10.99
CA LEU A 39 -2.41 -5.13 12.28
C LEU A 39 -3.89 -4.84 12.12
N ASP A 40 -4.67 -5.31 13.08
CA ASP A 40 -6.06 -4.91 13.19
C ASP A 40 -6.15 -3.45 13.62
N SER A 41 -7.15 -2.72 13.17
CA SER A 41 -7.30 -1.29 13.49
C SER A 41 -7.46 -1.04 15.00
N LYS A 42 -8.00 -2.03 15.73
CA LYS A 42 -8.19 -1.99 17.19
C LYS A 42 -6.90 -2.25 17.97
N ASP A 43 -5.92 -2.88 17.32
CA ASP A 43 -4.67 -3.34 17.93
C ASP A 43 -3.50 -2.38 17.59
N LEU A 44 -3.79 -1.22 16.98
CA LEU A 44 -2.76 -0.25 16.59
C LEU A 44 -2.20 0.49 17.81
N PRO A 45 -0.86 0.48 18.01
CA PRO A 45 -0.21 1.37 18.96
C PRO A 45 -0.48 2.84 18.64
N GLU A 46 -0.50 3.69 19.66
CA GLU A 46 -0.76 5.13 19.53
C GLU A 46 0.14 5.81 18.48
N SER A 47 1.40 5.41 18.41
CA SER A 47 2.37 5.95 17.45
C SER A 47 1.98 5.66 15.99
N ILE A 48 1.59 4.43 15.68
CA ILE A 48 1.14 4.03 14.35
C ILE A 48 -0.26 4.58 14.07
N LEU A 49 -1.15 4.58 15.07
CA LEU A 49 -2.49 5.14 14.98
C LEU A 49 -2.45 6.63 14.63
N SER A 50 -1.49 7.39 15.17
CA SER A 50 -1.30 8.80 14.83
C SER A 50 -1.01 9.01 13.34
N VAL A 51 -0.19 8.14 12.73
CA VAL A 51 0.09 8.18 11.28
C VAL A 51 -1.16 7.79 10.47
N VAL A 52 -1.89 6.76 10.91
CA VAL A 52 -3.14 6.34 10.26
C VAL A 52 -4.18 7.46 10.33
N ASN A 53 -4.31 8.15 11.46
CA ASN A 53 -5.24 9.25 11.64
C ASN A 53 -4.83 10.48 10.84
N LEU A 54 -3.52 10.79 10.75
CA LEU A 54 -3.01 11.85 9.88
C LEU A 54 -3.50 11.66 8.44
N LEU A 55 -3.35 10.46 7.89
CA LEU A 55 -3.81 10.12 6.53
C LEU A 55 -5.33 10.24 6.34
N LYS A 56 -6.13 10.14 7.41
CA LYS A 56 -7.58 10.32 7.35
C LYS A 56 -8.03 11.78 7.43
N THR A 57 -7.14 12.71 7.75
CA THR A 57 -7.51 14.12 7.91
C THR A 57 -7.86 14.79 6.58
N GLU A 58 -8.77 15.76 6.62
CA GLU A 58 -9.11 16.61 5.46
C GLU A 58 -7.86 17.30 4.89
N ARG A 59 -6.91 17.69 5.75
CA ARG A 59 -5.65 18.29 5.32
C ARG A 59 -4.81 17.35 4.46
N MET A 60 -4.76 16.05 4.78
CA MET A 60 -4.05 15.08 3.95
C MET A 60 -4.79 14.80 2.65
N PHE A 61 -6.13 14.75 2.66
CA PHE A 61 -6.93 14.69 1.44
C PHE A 61 -6.62 15.88 0.52
N GLN A 62 -6.61 17.10 1.08
CA GLN A 62 -6.27 18.31 0.34
C GLN A 62 -4.84 18.27 -0.19
N PHE A 63 -3.87 17.86 0.63
CA PHE A 63 -2.48 17.72 0.20
C PHE A 63 -2.33 16.79 -1.01
N PHE A 64 -2.97 15.61 -0.98
CA PHE A 64 -2.93 14.69 -2.11
C PHE A 64 -3.69 15.24 -3.33
N GLN A 65 -4.76 16.00 -3.11
CA GLN A 65 -5.48 16.67 -4.18
C GLN A 65 -4.62 17.74 -4.85
N ASP A 66 -3.87 18.52 -4.07
CA ASP A 66 -2.95 19.54 -4.59
C ASP A 66 -1.79 18.91 -5.36
N CYS A 67 -1.29 17.76 -4.91
CA CYS A 67 -0.21 17.03 -5.58
C CYS A 67 -0.63 16.35 -6.88
N THR A 68 -1.90 15.96 -7.03
CA THR A 68 -2.34 15.06 -8.12
C THR A 68 -3.46 15.63 -8.99
N GLY A 69 -4.16 16.68 -8.53
CA GLY A 69 -5.38 17.20 -9.14
C GLY A 69 -6.61 16.29 -8.96
N LEU A 70 -6.51 15.21 -8.18
CA LEU A 70 -7.58 14.24 -7.98
C LEU A 70 -8.42 14.58 -6.75
N ARG A 71 -9.72 14.35 -6.84
CA ARG A 71 -10.64 14.45 -5.69
C ARG A 71 -10.90 13.06 -5.13
N PHE A 72 -10.91 12.93 -3.81
CA PHE A 72 -11.09 11.64 -3.13
C PHE A 72 -12.36 11.67 -2.29
N ILE A 73 -12.99 10.50 -2.14
CA ILE A 73 -14.23 10.36 -1.35
C ILE A 73 -14.02 9.56 -0.05
N ALA A 74 -13.02 8.68 -0.04
CA ALA A 74 -12.78 7.75 1.05
C ALA A 74 -11.33 7.28 1.00
N VAL A 75 -10.85 6.81 2.14
CA VAL A 75 -9.54 6.17 2.27
C VAL A 75 -9.67 4.86 3.04
N ASN A 76 -9.10 3.80 2.49
CA ASN A 76 -8.92 2.53 3.20
C ASN A 76 -7.44 2.37 3.56
N ILE A 77 -7.12 2.17 4.85
CA ILE A 77 -5.74 2.12 5.35
C ILE A 77 -5.48 0.77 6.01
N GLU A 78 -4.37 0.14 5.62
CA GLU A 78 -3.88 -1.10 6.23
C GLU A 78 -2.40 -0.95 6.61
N VAL A 79 -2.04 -1.44 7.80
CA VAL A 79 -0.64 -1.54 8.23
C VAL A 79 -0.17 -2.96 8.01
N GLN A 80 0.85 -3.12 7.17
CA GLN A 80 1.34 -4.42 6.71
C GLN A 80 2.80 -4.62 7.10
N ARG A 81 3.18 -5.86 7.39
CA ARG A 81 4.56 -6.29 7.60
C ARG A 81 4.93 -7.44 6.69
N TRP A 82 6.07 -7.27 6.04
CA TRP A 82 6.60 -8.16 5.02
C TRP A 82 7.96 -8.68 5.47
N HIS A 83 8.21 -9.97 5.26
CA HIS A 83 9.47 -10.66 5.53
C HIS A 83 9.50 -11.97 4.74
N GLY A 84 10.60 -12.73 4.85
CA GLY A 84 10.77 -14.02 4.19
C GLY A 84 9.53 -14.93 4.27
N GLY A 85 9.10 -15.44 3.12
CA GLY A 85 7.91 -16.28 2.96
C GLY A 85 6.61 -15.55 2.68
N HIS A 86 6.60 -14.21 2.65
CA HIS A 86 5.42 -13.40 2.32
C HIS A 86 5.32 -13.07 0.83
N TYR A 87 4.09 -12.89 0.35
CA TYR A 87 3.78 -12.54 -1.05
C TYR A 87 2.35 -12.00 -1.19
N MET A 88 2.08 -11.36 -2.32
CA MET A 88 0.74 -11.12 -2.83
C MET A 88 0.79 -11.32 -4.34
N VAL A 89 -0.12 -12.11 -4.89
CA VAL A 89 -0.21 -12.37 -6.33
C VAL A 89 -0.97 -11.25 -7.03
N SER A 90 -0.86 -11.16 -8.35
CA SER A 90 -1.65 -10.23 -9.17
C SER A 90 -3.15 -10.48 -8.99
N GLY A 91 -3.93 -9.41 -8.86
CA GLY A 91 -5.35 -9.49 -8.46
C GLY A 91 -5.60 -9.96 -7.02
N GLY A 92 -4.56 -10.18 -6.20
CA GLY A 92 -4.69 -10.64 -4.81
C GLY A 92 -5.17 -9.57 -3.82
N ASN A 93 -5.30 -8.32 -4.25
CA ASN A 93 -5.76 -7.21 -3.43
C ASN A 93 -7.29 -7.07 -3.49
N ASP A 94 -7.99 -8.00 -2.83
CA ASP A 94 -9.45 -8.02 -2.81
C ASP A 94 -10.04 -6.72 -2.24
N GLY A 95 -11.10 -6.20 -2.87
CA GLY A 95 -11.88 -5.05 -2.37
C GLY A 95 -11.57 -3.70 -3.03
N LEU A 96 -10.56 -3.65 -3.89
CA LEU A 96 -10.18 -2.47 -4.67
C LEU A 96 -10.35 -2.66 -6.19
N ASP A 97 -10.87 -3.81 -6.58
CA ASP A 97 -11.08 -4.14 -7.98
C ASP A 97 -12.16 -3.24 -8.60
N GLY A 98 -11.91 -2.77 -9.81
CA GLY A 98 -12.83 -1.90 -10.56
C GLY A 98 -12.78 -0.41 -10.21
N TYR A 99 -12.05 0.01 -9.16
CA TYR A 99 -11.92 1.42 -8.78
C TYR A 99 -10.61 2.04 -9.27
N ASN A 100 -10.68 3.32 -9.64
CA ASN A 100 -9.53 4.20 -9.79
C ASN A 100 -9.10 4.70 -8.41
N ILE A 101 -7.84 4.42 -8.06
CA ILE A 101 -7.34 4.61 -6.69
C ILE A 101 -5.98 5.30 -6.73
N LEU A 102 -5.80 6.28 -5.85
CA LEU A 102 -4.46 6.73 -5.49
C LEU A 102 -3.97 5.88 -4.30
N SER A 103 -3.06 4.96 -4.56
CA SER A 103 -2.41 4.18 -3.50
C SER A 103 -1.18 4.93 -2.99
N VAL A 104 -1.17 5.19 -1.69
CA VAL A 104 -0.09 5.85 -0.94
C VAL A 104 0.55 4.82 -0.01
N TYR A 105 1.86 4.69 -0.10
CA TYR A 105 2.68 3.77 0.68
C TYR A 105 3.67 4.58 1.51
N LEU A 106 3.65 4.41 2.83
CA LEU A 106 4.65 4.95 3.74
C LEU A 106 5.52 3.80 4.25
N PHE A 107 6.77 3.76 3.77
CA PHE A 107 7.67 2.65 4.03
C PHE A 107 8.54 2.90 5.26
N PHE A 108 8.56 1.91 6.16
CA PHE A 108 9.45 1.81 7.30
C PHE A 108 10.21 0.48 7.20
N SER A 109 11.38 0.52 6.59
CA SER A 109 12.22 -0.67 6.44
C SER A 109 13.36 -0.66 7.45
N GLN A 110 13.62 -1.80 8.09
CA GLN A 110 14.86 -2.04 8.81
C GLN A 110 15.53 -3.23 8.14
N CYS A 111 16.60 -2.97 7.40
CA CYS A 111 17.39 -4.04 6.77
C CYS A 111 18.48 -4.46 7.75
N PHE A 112 18.36 -5.66 8.31
CA PHE A 112 19.48 -6.32 8.95
C PHE A 112 20.34 -6.97 7.85
N GLY A 113 21.10 -6.16 7.12
CA GLY A 113 21.94 -6.58 5.98
C GLY A 113 22.02 -5.56 4.85
N THR A 114 22.94 -5.77 3.91
CA THR A 114 23.10 -4.98 2.68
C THR A 114 22.12 -5.47 1.61
N MET A 115 21.21 -4.60 1.13
CA MET A 115 20.40 -4.90 -0.06
C MET A 115 21.31 -5.07 -1.28
N SER A 116 21.06 -6.12 -2.07
CA SER A 116 21.90 -6.44 -3.23
C SER A 116 21.60 -5.48 -4.37
N ASN A 117 22.45 -4.46 -4.55
CA ASN A 117 22.32 -3.52 -5.67
C ASN A 117 22.49 -4.19 -7.06
N SER A 118 22.93 -5.45 -7.09
CA SER A 118 23.30 -6.17 -8.32
C SER A 118 22.13 -6.82 -9.06
N ASN A 119 20.98 -7.06 -8.41
CA ASN A 119 19.87 -7.79 -9.03
C ASN A 119 18.52 -7.05 -8.91
N LYS A 120 17.68 -7.15 -9.95
CA LYS A 120 16.26 -6.72 -9.97
C LYS A 120 15.35 -7.48 -8.97
N ASP A 121 15.95 -8.29 -8.11
CA ASP A 121 15.31 -9.12 -7.08
C ASP A 121 14.78 -8.28 -5.91
N ASP A 122 15.28 -7.06 -5.71
CA ASP A 122 14.88 -6.16 -4.61
C ASP A 122 13.62 -5.32 -4.94
N LEU A 123 13.08 -5.45 -6.15
CA LEU A 123 11.81 -4.81 -6.55
C LEU A 123 10.63 -5.64 -6.02
N HIS A 124 10.13 -5.28 -4.84
CA HIS A 124 9.07 -6.03 -4.19
C HIS A 124 7.67 -5.63 -4.67
N TYR A 125 7.38 -4.35 -4.88
CA TYR A 125 6.05 -3.91 -5.33
C TYR A 125 6.04 -3.75 -6.84
N VAL A 126 5.07 -4.37 -7.50
CA VAL A 126 4.90 -4.30 -8.95
C VAL A 126 3.46 -3.90 -9.28
N PHE A 127 3.32 -3.02 -10.26
CA PHE A 127 2.06 -2.53 -10.77
C PHE A 127 2.00 -2.82 -12.27
N GLU A 128 1.02 -3.61 -12.69
CA GLU A 128 0.92 -4.12 -14.06
C GLU A 128 -0.47 -3.89 -14.64
N VAL A 129 -0.56 -3.93 -15.97
CA VAL A 129 -1.87 -3.96 -16.64
C VAL A 129 -2.44 -5.37 -16.53
N LYS A 130 -3.70 -5.46 -16.10
CA LYS A 130 -4.41 -6.73 -15.98
C LYS A 130 -4.26 -7.59 -17.21
N ASN A 131 -4.03 -8.88 -17.00
CA ASN A 131 -3.95 -9.90 -18.05
C ASN A 131 -2.83 -9.71 -19.10
N THR A 132 -1.86 -8.80 -18.87
CA THR A 132 -0.76 -8.57 -19.81
C THR A 132 0.61 -9.03 -19.30
N LEU A 133 0.73 -9.36 -18.01
CA LEU A 133 2.01 -9.64 -17.33
C LEU A 133 3.08 -8.56 -17.55
N THR A 134 2.66 -7.36 -17.95
CA THR A 134 3.54 -6.27 -18.35
C THR A 134 3.59 -5.26 -17.21
N PRO A 135 4.71 -5.18 -16.46
CA PRO A 135 4.84 -4.20 -15.38
C PRO A 135 4.92 -2.80 -15.97
N LYS A 136 4.00 -1.93 -15.57
CA LYS A 136 4.09 -0.47 -15.84
C LYS A 136 5.12 0.18 -14.92
N PHE A 137 5.19 -0.30 -13.68
CA PHE A 137 6.07 0.27 -12.67
C PHE A 137 6.39 -0.76 -11.59
N ALA A 138 7.57 -0.63 -10.98
CA ALA A 138 7.95 -1.41 -9.81
C ALA A 138 8.82 -0.58 -8.87
N CYS A 139 8.73 -0.83 -7.57
CA CYS A 139 9.57 -0.15 -6.58
C CYS A 139 10.06 -1.08 -5.47
N LYS A 140 11.18 -0.66 -4.89
CA LYS A 140 11.75 -1.25 -3.69
C LYS A 140 11.26 -0.48 -2.45
N PRO A 141 10.97 -1.17 -1.32
CA PRO A 141 10.73 -0.50 -0.05
C PRO A 141 12.00 0.26 0.36
N GLN A 142 11.85 1.54 0.72
CA GLN A 142 12.94 2.38 1.24
C GLN A 142 12.52 3.01 2.55
N HIS A 143 13.43 3.12 3.51
CA HIS A 143 13.12 3.63 4.83
C HIS A 143 12.74 5.11 4.75
N ASN A 144 11.68 5.50 5.47
CA ASN A 144 11.19 6.88 5.55
C ASN A 144 10.84 7.48 4.18
N THR A 145 10.19 6.69 3.34
CA THR A 145 9.82 7.08 1.97
C THR A 145 8.32 7.03 1.78
N ILE A 146 7.77 8.10 1.20
CA ILE A 146 6.42 8.10 0.64
C ILE A 146 6.47 7.73 -0.84
N PHE A 147 5.60 6.80 -1.22
CA PHE A 147 5.40 6.41 -2.61
C PHE A 147 3.92 6.53 -2.94
N MET A 148 3.60 7.21 -4.03
CA MET A 148 2.23 7.43 -4.51
C MET A 148 2.12 6.89 -5.92
N VAL A 149 1.05 6.15 -6.19
CA VAL A 149 0.75 5.62 -7.51
C VAL A 149 -0.73 5.77 -7.80
N ASN A 150 -1.04 6.43 -8.91
CA ASN A 150 -2.38 6.46 -9.45
C ASN A 150 -2.61 5.16 -10.22
N ARG A 151 -3.58 4.37 -9.79
CA ARG A 151 -3.94 3.10 -10.41
C ARG A 151 -5.32 3.25 -11.01
N ASP A 152 -5.41 3.01 -12.31
CA ASP A 152 -6.70 2.86 -12.95
C ASP A 152 -7.32 1.49 -12.62
N SER A 153 -8.61 1.33 -12.93
CA SER A 153 -9.36 0.09 -12.71
C SER A 153 -8.82 -1.12 -13.50
N ASN A 154 -7.92 -0.90 -14.47
CA ASN A 154 -7.27 -1.91 -15.29
C ASN A 154 -5.84 -2.24 -14.81
N MET A 155 -5.45 -1.73 -13.63
CA MET A 155 -4.14 -2.01 -13.04
C MET A 155 -4.25 -2.92 -11.82
N ASP A 156 -3.42 -3.97 -11.84
CA ASP A 156 -3.20 -4.81 -10.67
C ASP A 156 -1.90 -4.44 -9.97
N SER A 157 -1.85 -4.75 -8.67
CA SER A 157 -0.64 -4.64 -7.86
C SER A 157 -0.34 -5.97 -7.21
N TYR A 158 0.92 -6.35 -7.17
CA TYR A 158 1.36 -7.54 -6.48
C TYR A 158 2.67 -7.28 -5.74
N VAL A 159 2.95 -8.11 -4.73
CA VAL A 159 4.21 -8.08 -4.00
C VAL A 159 4.94 -9.37 -4.30
N LYS A 160 6.10 -9.27 -4.97
CA LYS A 160 6.95 -10.41 -5.30
C LYS A 160 7.24 -11.22 -4.03
N TYR A 161 7.35 -12.53 -4.21
CA TYR A 161 7.69 -13.43 -3.13
C TYR A 161 8.97 -12.98 -2.43
N CYS A 162 8.85 -12.70 -1.13
CA CYS A 162 9.96 -12.35 -0.27
C CYS A 162 10.75 -13.63 -0.02
N LYS A 163 11.88 -13.82 -0.72
CA LYS A 163 12.74 -14.98 -0.51
C LYS A 163 13.16 -15.03 0.97
N VAL A 164 13.30 -16.24 1.52
CA VAL A 164 13.78 -16.46 2.89
C VAL A 164 15.32 -16.38 2.87
N VAL A 165 15.84 -15.20 2.53
CA VAL A 165 17.27 -14.93 2.50
C VAL A 165 17.47 -13.53 3.05
N ASP A 166 18.30 -13.45 4.09
CA ASP A 166 18.68 -12.25 4.83
C ASP A 166 17.53 -11.52 5.56
N GLY A 167 17.83 -10.97 6.74
CA GLY A 167 16.87 -10.45 7.73
C GLY A 167 16.09 -9.21 7.31
N HIS A 168 15.72 -9.08 6.04
CA HIS A 168 14.92 -8.01 5.49
C HIS A 168 13.46 -8.15 5.93
N ALA A 169 13.04 -7.19 6.74
CA ALA A 169 11.65 -6.97 7.04
C ALA A 169 11.33 -5.48 6.85
N TRP A 170 10.15 -5.21 6.33
CA TRP A 170 9.63 -3.85 6.30
C TRP A 170 8.19 -3.83 6.76
N THR A 171 7.86 -2.73 7.40
CA THR A 171 6.48 -2.35 7.67
C THR A 171 6.10 -1.26 6.68
N VAL A 172 4.86 -1.29 6.23
CA VAL A 172 4.30 -0.26 5.36
C VAL A 172 2.92 0.12 5.84
N VAL A 173 2.61 1.41 5.83
CA VAL A 173 1.23 1.89 5.91
C VAL A 173 0.75 2.10 4.48
N VAL A 174 -0.25 1.33 4.06
CA VAL A 174 -0.85 1.41 2.73
C VAL A 174 -2.20 2.10 2.86
N ALA A 175 -2.33 3.29 2.27
CA ALA A 175 -3.56 4.04 2.20
C ALA A 175 -4.06 4.13 0.77
N ASN A 176 -5.25 3.61 0.51
CA ASN A 176 -5.90 3.59 -0.80
C ASN A 176 -7.01 4.63 -0.80
N TYR A 177 -6.78 5.75 -1.48
CA TYR A 177 -7.76 6.82 -1.65
C TYR A 177 -8.60 6.55 -2.90
N VAL A 178 -9.91 6.43 -2.71
CA VAL A 178 -10.87 6.19 -3.81
C VAL A 178 -11.15 7.51 -4.51
N ILE A 179 -11.01 7.54 -5.84
CA ILE A 179 -11.14 8.75 -6.65
C ILE A 179 -12.61 9.00 -6.97
N HIS A 180 -13.07 10.24 -6.78
CA HIS A 180 -14.48 10.65 -6.94
C HIS A 180 -15.07 10.32 -8.32
N LYS A 181 -14.27 10.39 -9.39
CA LYS A 181 -14.74 10.17 -10.77
C LYS A 181 -15.40 8.79 -10.99
N ASP A 182 -15.13 7.81 -10.13
CA ASP A 182 -15.75 6.48 -10.22
C ASP A 182 -17.24 6.46 -9.88
N PHE A 183 -17.74 7.51 -9.20
CA PHE A 183 -19.12 7.61 -8.76
C PHE A 183 -19.98 8.51 -9.66
N ASP A 184 -19.39 9.14 -10.68
CA ASP A 184 -20.12 9.90 -11.70
C ASP A 184 -20.78 9.00 -12.77
N CYS A 185 -20.97 7.71 -12.48
CA CYS A 185 -21.77 6.80 -13.28
C CYS A 185 -23.23 7.28 -13.28
N ARG A 186 -23.64 8.04 -14.31
CA ARG A 186 -25.05 8.18 -14.63
C ARG A 186 -25.61 6.78 -14.87
N PRO A 187 -26.58 6.29 -14.10
CA PRO A 187 -27.21 5.02 -14.42
C PRO A 187 -27.87 5.16 -15.80
N LEU A 188 -27.31 4.48 -16.80
CA LEU A 188 -28.01 4.23 -18.05
C LEU A 188 -29.11 3.22 -17.75
N LEU A 189 -30.23 3.72 -17.21
CA LEU A 189 -31.47 2.97 -17.14
C LEU A 189 -31.96 2.75 -18.57
N PHE A 190 -31.62 1.60 -19.15
CA PHE A 190 -32.28 1.15 -20.36
C PHE A 190 -33.72 0.80 -19.99
N ARG A 191 -34.67 1.62 -20.45
CA ARG A 191 -36.11 1.27 -20.42
C ARG A 191 -36.30 0.06 -21.33
N PHE A 192 -36.58 -1.09 -20.72
CA PHE A 192 -37.05 -2.29 -21.41
C PHE A 192 -38.57 -2.21 -21.63
N ASP A 193 -39.05 -1.18 -22.33
CA ASP A 193 -40.45 -1.11 -22.73
C ASP A 193 -40.53 -0.61 -24.17
N GLN A 194 -40.46 -1.55 -25.12
CA GLN A 194 -41.13 -1.54 -26.43
C GLN A 194 -40.71 -2.78 -27.24
N GLN A 195 -41.45 -3.87 -27.06
CA GLN A 195 -41.74 -4.86 -28.10
C GLN A 195 -43.24 -5.13 -28.08
#